data_AF-A0A944GF40-F1
#
_entry.id   AF-A0A944GF40-F1
#
_cell.length_a   1.000
_cell.length_b   1.000
_cell.length_c   1.000
_cell.angle_alpha   90.00
_cell.angle_beta   90.00
_cell.angle_gamma   90.00
#
_symmetry.space_group_name_H-M   'P 1'
#
loop_
_entity.id
_entity.type
_entity.pdbx_description
1 polymer ?
#
loop_
_entity_poly.entity_id
_entity_poly.type
_entity_poly.pdbx_seq_one_letter_code
_entity_poly.pdbx_strand_id
1 'polypeptide(L)'
;MFYLVNVLIGRAVNELDRSFSYRTEDSTIQKGMRVLVSFGASKETVGFVIDTPKRIEEDLESYQKKTNIKLSPIKAVLDEKPLLDDTMIELAKEIASYYKANLIKVLQSMLPPALKPKDSSLHKGKQRTISFVKANPEYSLPLSKREKELYDDVLKEKNGLRKSSITKKKTLSDLLNKGALKIEEVSASS
;
A
#
# COMPACT_ATOMS: atom_id res chain seq x y z
N MET A 1 17.67 -15.43 -15.05
CA MET A 1 16.32 -14.83 -15.00
C MET A 1 16.20 -13.85 -13.84
N PHE A 2 15.75 -12.64 -14.11
CA PHE A 2 15.40 -11.62 -13.12
C PHE A 2 14.35 -10.66 -13.70
N TYR A 3 13.84 -9.74 -12.90
CA TYR A 3 12.97 -8.66 -13.34
C TYR A 3 13.71 -7.32 -13.32
N LEU A 4 13.64 -6.60 -14.43
CA LEU A 4 14.09 -5.22 -14.55
C LEU A 4 12.94 -4.29 -14.15
N VAL A 5 13.21 -3.41 -13.18
CA VAL A 5 12.21 -2.53 -12.59
C VAL A 5 12.67 -1.08 -12.68
N ASN A 6 11.83 -0.22 -13.27
CA ASN A 6 12.09 1.22 -13.32
C ASN A 6 11.46 1.91 -12.10
N VAL A 7 12.32 2.52 -11.30
CA VAL A 7 11.95 3.14 -10.01
C VAL A 7 12.19 4.65 -10.09
N LEU A 8 11.14 5.43 -9.84
CA LEU A 8 11.25 6.87 -9.63
C LEU A 8 11.55 7.14 -8.15
N ILE A 9 12.69 7.76 -7.88
CA ILE A 9 13.19 7.94 -6.51
C ILE A 9 12.42 9.05 -5.79
N GLY A 10 12.02 8.79 -4.53
CA GLY A 10 11.25 9.68 -3.66
C GLY A 10 11.90 11.02 -3.28
N ARG A 11 13.06 11.37 -3.86
CA ARG A 11 13.82 12.58 -3.55
C ARG A 11 13.51 13.63 -4.60
N ALA A 12 12.83 14.67 -4.18
CA ALA A 12 12.30 15.69 -5.07
C ALA A 12 13.33 16.76 -5.50
N VAL A 13 14.45 16.32 -6.05
CA VAL A 13 15.47 17.14 -6.69
C VAL A 13 15.25 17.06 -8.20
N ASN A 14 15.18 18.18 -8.92
CA ASN A 14 14.81 18.20 -10.35
C ASN A 14 15.70 17.31 -11.21
N GLU A 15 17.00 17.26 -10.93
CA GLU A 15 17.96 16.39 -11.63
C GLU A 15 17.69 14.88 -11.46
N LEU A 16 16.89 14.53 -10.44
CA LEU A 16 16.52 13.16 -10.09
C LEU A 16 15.09 12.81 -10.50
N ASP A 17 14.35 13.70 -11.16
CA ASP A 17 12.98 13.43 -11.64
C ASP A 17 12.99 12.58 -12.92
N ARG A 18 13.61 11.42 -12.81
CA ARG A 18 13.68 10.36 -13.81
C ARG A 18 13.72 9.01 -13.11
N SER A 19 13.29 7.97 -13.80
CA SER A 19 13.44 6.62 -13.28
C SER A 19 14.87 6.11 -13.36
N PHE A 20 15.21 5.24 -12.43
CA PHE A 20 16.45 4.47 -12.40
C PHE A 20 16.11 2.98 -12.45
N SER A 21 16.91 2.20 -13.15
CA SER A 21 16.66 0.77 -13.33
C SER A 21 17.30 -0.04 -12.20
N TYR A 22 16.52 -0.96 -11.65
CA TYR A 22 16.90 -1.89 -10.59
C TYR A 22 16.59 -3.33 -11.02
N ARG A 23 17.16 -4.29 -10.29
CA ARG A 23 16.89 -5.72 -10.49
C ARG A 23 16.24 -6.35 -9.27
N THR A 24 15.40 -7.34 -9.49
CA THR A 24 14.76 -8.15 -8.45
C THR A 24 14.45 -9.56 -8.98
N GLU A 25 14.33 -10.53 -8.09
CA GLU A 25 13.80 -11.86 -8.42
C GLU A 25 12.34 -12.00 -7.97
N ASP A 26 11.82 -11.00 -7.24
CA ASP A 26 10.46 -10.96 -6.75
C ASP A 26 9.46 -10.63 -7.87
N SER A 27 8.70 -11.65 -8.26
CA SER A 27 7.65 -11.56 -9.28
C SER A 27 6.37 -10.86 -8.82
N THR A 28 6.23 -10.56 -7.52
CA THR A 28 5.03 -9.90 -6.96
C THR A 28 5.04 -8.39 -7.17
N ILE A 29 6.20 -7.81 -7.50
CA ILE A 29 6.34 -6.37 -7.75
C ILE A 29 5.49 -5.97 -8.95
N GLN A 30 4.73 -4.89 -8.77
CA GLN A 30 3.85 -4.32 -9.78
C GLN A 30 4.07 -2.82 -9.90
N LYS A 31 3.68 -2.28 -11.06
CA LYS A 31 3.60 -0.83 -11.27
C LYS A 31 2.72 -0.21 -10.19
N GLY A 32 3.14 0.94 -9.66
CA GLY A 32 2.46 1.67 -8.59
C GLY A 32 2.79 1.24 -7.16
N MET A 33 3.63 0.21 -6.96
CA MET A 33 4.13 -0.17 -5.63
C MET A 33 5.32 0.69 -5.19
N ARG A 34 5.50 0.83 -3.88
CA ARG A 34 6.71 1.40 -3.27
C ARG A 34 7.73 0.32 -3.01
N VAL A 35 8.98 0.67 -3.31
CA VAL A 35 10.14 -0.19 -3.10
C VAL A 35 11.23 0.57 -2.37
N LEU A 36 11.94 -0.15 -1.50
CA LEU A 36 13.15 0.33 -0.85
C LEU A 36 14.35 0.00 -1.75
N VAL A 37 15.16 1.01 -2.06
CA VAL A 37 16.35 0.87 -2.91
C VAL A 37 17.53 1.62 -2.32
N SER A 38 18.74 1.21 -2.70
CA SER A 38 19.92 2.06 -2.50
C SER A 38 20.02 3.10 -3.60
N PHE A 39 20.34 4.35 -3.25
CA PHE A 39 20.62 5.40 -4.22
C PHE A 39 21.84 6.24 -3.77
N GLY A 40 22.82 6.40 -4.67
CA GLY A 40 24.09 7.09 -4.38
C GLY A 40 25.00 6.31 -3.42
N ALA A 41 25.82 7.03 -2.66
CA ALA A 41 26.88 6.48 -1.78
C ALA A 41 26.38 5.75 -0.50
N SER A 42 25.31 4.95 -0.62
CA SER A 42 24.71 4.10 0.43
C SER A 42 23.55 4.71 1.22
N LYS A 43 22.80 5.67 0.66
CA LYS A 43 21.53 6.10 1.26
C LYS A 43 20.39 5.23 0.73
N GLU A 44 19.72 4.54 1.64
CA GLU A 44 18.44 3.90 1.35
C GLU A 44 17.39 4.98 1.09
N THR A 45 16.50 4.71 0.14
CA THR A 45 15.43 5.62 -0.18
C THR A 45 14.25 4.83 -0.74
N VAL A 46 13.06 5.35 -0.53
CA VAL A 46 11.84 4.78 -1.08
C VAL A 46 11.58 5.38 -2.47
N GLY A 47 11.22 4.55 -3.42
CA GLY A 47 10.78 4.98 -4.75
C GLY A 47 9.50 4.27 -5.19
N PHE A 48 8.91 4.76 -6.28
CA PHE A 48 7.74 4.14 -6.91
C PHE A 48 8.16 3.38 -8.15
N VAL A 49 7.58 2.20 -8.33
CA VAL A 49 7.65 1.47 -9.61
C VAL A 49 6.74 2.16 -10.62
N ILE A 50 7.31 2.73 -11.68
CA ILE A 50 6.54 3.55 -12.63
C ILE A 50 6.17 2.82 -13.92
N ASP A 51 6.81 1.68 -14.19
CA ASP A 51 6.56 0.83 -15.36
C ASP A 51 6.33 -0.61 -14.91
N THR A 52 5.63 -1.38 -15.75
CA THR A 52 5.47 -2.83 -15.53
C THR A 52 6.84 -3.51 -15.54
N PRO A 53 7.21 -4.27 -14.48
CA PRO A 53 8.46 -5.00 -14.44
C PRO A 53 8.66 -5.90 -15.65
N LYS A 54 9.84 -5.81 -16.27
CA LYS A 54 10.18 -6.62 -17.44
C LYS A 54 10.93 -7.86 -17.01
N ARG A 55 10.43 -9.03 -17.38
CA ARG A 55 11.12 -10.30 -17.16
C ARG A 55 12.27 -10.43 -18.15
N ILE A 56 13.47 -10.69 -17.64
CA ILE A 56 14.71 -10.88 -18.38
C ILE A 56 15.15 -12.33 -18.18
N GLU A 57 15.22 -13.10 -19.26
CA GLU A 57 15.59 -14.53 -19.21
C GLU A 57 17.09 -14.73 -19.02
N GLU A 58 17.92 -13.85 -19.60
CA GLU A 58 19.37 -13.90 -19.47
C GLU A 58 19.85 -13.75 -18.00
N ASP A 59 21.07 -14.18 -17.73
CA ASP A 59 21.71 -13.98 -16.43
C ASP A 59 22.10 -12.50 -16.24
N LEU A 60 22.19 -12.09 -14.97
CA LEU A 60 22.45 -10.70 -14.62
C LEU A 60 23.83 -10.24 -15.10
N GLU A 61 24.84 -11.11 -15.15
CA GLU A 61 26.19 -10.72 -15.54
C GLU A 61 26.27 -10.44 -17.04
N SER A 62 25.71 -11.33 -17.85
CA SER A 62 25.59 -11.17 -19.31
C SER A 62 24.78 -9.93 -19.67
N TYR A 63 23.63 -9.70 -19.01
CA TYR A 63 22.82 -8.51 -19.23
C TYR A 63 23.63 -7.23 -18.97
N GLN A 64 24.27 -7.13 -17.80
CA GLN A 64 25.01 -5.93 -17.41
C GLN A 64 26.23 -5.68 -18.31
N LYS A 65 26.91 -6.74 -18.77
CA LYS A 65 28.00 -6.64 -19.75
C LYS A 65 27.49 -6.12 -21.10
N LYS A 66 26.36 -6.65 -21.57
CA LYS A 66 25.74 -6.28 -22.85
C LYS A 66 25.23 -4.85 -22.85
N THR A 67 24.57 -4.41 -21.78
CA THR A 67 23.99 -3.05 -21.70
C THR A 67 24.96 -2.01 -21.17
N ASN A 68 26.09 -2.42 -20.59
CA ASN A 68 27.00 -1.57 -19.84
C ASN A 68 26.28 -0.76 -18.72
N ILE A 69 25.30 -1.38 -18.07
CA ILE A 69 24.53 -0.77 -16.97
C ILE A 69 24.71 -1.66 -15.75
N LYS A 70 25.09 -1.06 -14.62
CA LYS A 70 25.15 -1.75 -13.33
C LYS A 70 23.80 -1.63 -12.61
N LEU A 71 23.15 -2.76 -12.36
CA LEU A 71 21.85 -2.81 -11.70
C LEU A 71 22.02 -3.11 -10.21
N SER A 72 21.51 -2.20 -9.38
CA SER A 72 21.40 -2.45 -7.94
C SER A 72 20.16 -3.30 -7.64
N PRO A 73 20.19 -4.15 -6.60
CA PRO A 73 19.00 -4.88 -6.18
C PRO A 73 17.95 -3.94 -5.57
N ILE A 74 16.68 -4.29 -5.75
CA ILE A 74 15.62 -3.84 -4.85
C ILE A 74 15.83 -4.49 -3.49
N LYS A 75 15.78 -3.69 -2.42
CA LYS A 75 16.02 -4.18 -1.04
C LYS A 75 14.77 -4.75 -0.40
N ALA A 76 13.63 -4.10 -0.60
CA ALA A 76 12.35 -4.55 -0.07
C ALA A 76 11.18 -3.99 -0.88
N VAL A 77 10.09 -4.75 -0.94
CA VAL A 77 8.77 -4.28 -1.37
C VAL A 77 8.02 -3.80 -0.13
N LEU A 78 7.43 -2.60 -0.19
CA LEU A 78 6.83 -1.97 0.98
C LEU A 78 5.30 -2.06 1.02
N ASP A 79 4.69 -2.55 -0.06
CA ASP A 79 3.24 -2.63 -0.24
C ASP A 79 2.83 -4.04 -0.71
N GLU A 80 1.68 -4.53 -0.24
CA GLU A 80 1.12 -5.82 -0.70
C GLU A 80 0.45 -5.71 -2.08
N LYS A 81 0.00 -4.51 -2.46
CA LYS A 81 -0.68 -4.19 -3.72
C LYS A 81 -0.26 -2.79 -4.19
N PRO A 82 -0.41 -2.46 -5.48
CA PRO A 82 -0.16 -1.11 -5.98
C PRO A 82 -0.95 -0.06 -5.20
N LEU A 83 -0.26 1.00 -4.76
CA LEU A 83 -0.92 2.16 -4.15
C LEU A 83 -1.41 3.16 -5.19
N LEU A 84 -0.84 3.09 -6.39
CA LEU A 84 -1.15 3.94 -7.53
C LEU A 84 -1.59 3.04 -8.67
N ASP A 85 -2.77 3.28 -9.23
CA ASP A 85 -3.19 2.61 -10.46
C ASP A 85 -2.62 3.31 -11.71
N ASP A 86 -2.88 2.71 -12.88
CA ASP A 86 -2.39 3.23 -14.15
C ASP A 86 -2.93 4.62 -14.47
N THR A 87 -4.20 4.88 -14.16
CA THR A 87 -4.88 6.15 -14.41
C THR A 87 -4.30 7.26 -13.54
N MET A 88 -4.01 6.98 -12.27
CA MET A 88 -3.33 7.92 -11.35
C MET A 88 -1.94 8.27 -11.86
N ILE A 89 -1.17 7.29 -12.34
CA ILE A 89 0.17 7.51 -12.87
C ILE A 89 0.13 8.33 -14.15
N GLU A 90 -0.83 8.06 -15.04
CA GLU A 90 -1.01 8.83 -16.28
C GLU A 90 -1.42 10.27 -15.99
N LEU A 91 -2.41 10.49 -15.12
CA LEU A 91 -2.79 11.80 -14.66
C LEU A 91 -1.62 12.55 -14.01
N ALA A 92 -0.81 11.87 -13.21
CA ALA A 92 0.36 12.49 -12.60
C ALA A 92 1.39 12.95 -13.64
N LYS A 93 1.59 12.18 -14.71
CA LYS A 93 2.45 12.56 -15.84
C LYS A 93 1.91 13.79 -16.58
N GLU A 94 0.60 13.85 -16.81
CA GLU A 94 -0.03 15.02 -17.43
C GLU A 94 0.14 16.28 -16.58
N ILE A 95 -0.17 16.20 -15.28
CA ILE A 95 -0.02 17.31 -14.32
C ILE A 95 1.46 17.77 -14.26
N ALA A 96 2.39 16.83 -14.14
CA ALA A 96 3.82 17.13 -14.10
C ALA A 96 4.29 17.83 -15.38
N SER A 97 3.84 17.35 -16.55
CA SER A 97 4.17 17.93 -17.85
C SER A 97 3.58 19.33 -18.04
N TYR A 98 2.31 19.52 -17.63
CA TYR A 98 1.59 20.79 -17.76
C TYR A 98 2.20 21.88 -16.86
N TYR A 99 2.43 21.56 -15.58
CA TYR A 99 2.94 22.53 -14.60
C TYR A 99 4.48 22.57 -14.50
N LYS A 100 5.18 21.81 -15.34
CA LYS A 100 6.66 21.65 -15.28
C LYS A 100 7.13 21.29 -13.85
N ALA A 101 6.35 20.45 -13.18
CA ALA A 101 6.60 19.99 -11.83
C ALA A 101 7.26 18.62 -11.84
N ASN A 102 7.98 18.28 -10.77
CA ASN A 102 8.56 16.95 -10.64
C ASN A 102 7.46 15.89 -10.51
N LEU A 103 7.48 14.88 -11.36
CA LEU A 103 6.55 13.74 -11.33
C LEU A 103 6.51 13.10 -9.95
N ILE A 104 7.67 12.96 -9.29
CA ILE A 104 7.71 12.37 -7.94
C ILE A 104 6.91 13.20 -6.93
N LYS A 105 6.93 14.53 -7.02
CA LYS A 105 6.16 15.40 -6.11
C LYS A 105 4.66 15.24 -6.36
N VAL A 106 4.25 15.18 -7.62
CA VAL A 106 2.85 14.98 -8.00
C VAL A 106 2.35 13.65 -7.46
N LEU A 107 3.07 12.56 -7.69
CA LEU A 107 2.75 11.23 -7.17
C LEU A 107 2.67 11.20 -5.63
N GLN A 108 3.63 11.83 -4.94
CA GLN A 108 3.62 11.94 -3.47
C GLN A 108 2.44 12.78 -2.95
N SER A 109 1.92 13.70 -3.75
CA SER A 109 0.79 14.55 -3.37
C SER A 109 -0.55 13.82 -3.43
N MET A 110 -0.66 12.82 -4.31
CA MET A 110 -1.84 11.95 -4.46
C MET A 110 -2.00 10.98 -3.28
N LEU A 111 -0.94 10.76 -2.49
CA LEU A 111 -0.96 9.80 -1.40
C LEU A 111 -1.23 10.47 -0.04
N PRO A 112 -2.06 9.83 0.81
CA PRO A 112 -2.25 10.23 2.20
C PRO A 112 -0.93 10.34 2.95
N PRO A 113 -0.79 11.22 3.97
CA PRO A 113 0.46 11.42 4.69
C PRO A 113 1.12 10.15 5.25
N ALA A 114 0.31 9.15 5.63
CA ALA A 114 0.79 7.87 6.14
C ALA A 114 1.43 6.97 5.07
N LEU A 115 1.10 7.19 3.79
CA LEU A 115 1.58 6.44 2.63
C LEU A 115 2.67 7.19 1.85
N LYS A 116 3.00 8.44 2.25
CA LYS A 116 4.09 9.19 1.63
C LYS A 116 5.44 8.52 1.91
N PRO A 117 6.29 8.31 0.88
CA PRO A 117 7.64 7.81 1.06
C PRO A 117 8.48 8.88 1.77
N LYS A 118 8.80 8.66 3.05
CA LYS A 118 9.76 9.44 3.82
C LYS A 118 10.77 8.48 4.43
N ASP A 119 12.01 8.91 4.64
CA ASP A 119 13.04 8.05 5.26
C ASP A 119 12.61 7.54 6.66
N SER A 120 11.67 8.23 7.34
CA SER A 120 11.07 7.79 8.60
C SER A 120 9.90 6.79 8.47
N SER A 121 9.50 6.40 7.26
CA SER A 121 8.38 5.48 7.00
C SER A 121 8.80 4.03 6.76
N LEU A 122 10.08 3.69 6.91
CA LEU A 122 10.65 2.35 6.67
C LEU A 122 9.96 1.20 7.42
N HIS A 123 9.17 1.49 8.46
CA HIS A 123 8.46 0.49 9.26
C HIS A 123 6.94 0.72 9.41
N LYS A 124 6.33 1.65 8.66
CA LYS A 124 4.90 2.00 8.80
C LYS A 124 4.03 1.58 7.61
N GLY A 125 4.47 0.58 6.85
CA GLY A 125 3.81 0.08 5.64
C GLY A 125 2.56 -0.77 5.85
N LYS A 126 2.02 -0.93 7.07
CA LYS A 126 0.69 -1.54 7.22
C LYS A 126 -0.36 -0.48 6.92
N GLN A 127 -1.08 -0.65 5.81
CA GLN A 127 -2.40 -0.03 5.65
C GLN A 127 -3.13 -0.17 6.98
N ARG A 128 -3.61 0.95 7.55
CA ARG A 128 -4.41 0.87 8.76
C ARG A 128 -5.75 0.26 8.38
N THR A 129 -5.88 -1.05 8.55
CA THR A 129 -7.17 -1.72 8.46
C THR A 129 -8.04 -1.22 9.62
N ILE A 130 -9.20 -0.66 9.30
CA ILE A 130 -10.19 -0.30 10.32
C ILE A 130 -11.20 -1.44 10.36
N SER A 131 -11.25 -2.15 11.48
CA SER A 131 -12.23 -3.22 11.69
C SER A 131 -13.58 -2.62 12.11
N PHE A 132 -14.61 -2.81 11.30
CA PHE A 132 -16.00 -2.53 11.63
C PHE A 132 -16.70 -3.81 12.10
N VAL A 133 -17.67 -3.66 12.97
CA VAL A 133 -18.52 -4.73 13.49
C VAL A 133 -19.93 -4.46 12.99
N LYS A 134 -20.48 -5.39 12.20
CA LYS A 134 -21.85 -5.33 11.68
C LYS A 134 -22.71 -6.41 12.31
N ALA A 135 -23.97 -6.09 12.56
CA ALA A 135 -24.96 -7.05 13.02
C ALA A 135 -25.37 -7.96 11.86
N ASN A 136 -25.53 -9.25 12.14
CA ASN A 136 -26.08 -10.21 11.19
C ASN A 136 -27.61 -10.16 11.26
N PRO A 137 -28.32 -9.60 10.26
CA PRO A 137 -29.76 -9.36 10.34
C PRO A 137 -30.59 -10.64 10.48
N GLU A 138 -30.04 -11.78 10.08
CA GLU A 138 -30.71 -13.09 10.11
C GLU A 138 -30.50 -13.85 11.43
N TYR A 139 -29.83 -13.25 12.42
CA TYR A 139 -29.60 -13.89 13.70
C TYR A 139 -30.89 -13.98 14.53
N SER A 140 -31.35 -15.20 14.82
CA SER A 140 -32.65 -15.47 15.46
C SER A 140 -32.57 -16.11 16.85
N LEU A 141 -31.36 -16.35 17.38
CA LEU A 141 -31.17 -17.02 18.67
C LEU A 141 -31.32 -16.05 19.86
N PRO A 142 -31.78 -16.53 21.03
CA PRO A 142 -31.95 -15.68 22.21
C PRO A 142 -30.61 -15.12 22.71
N LEU A 143 -30.57 -13.79 22.86
CA LEU A 143 -29.44 -13.05 23.43
C LEU A 143 -29.74 -12.69 24.89
N SER A 144 -28.70 -12.68 25.74
CA SER A 144 -28.83 -12.12 27.09
C SER A 144 -29.12 -10.61 27.02
N LYS A 145 -29.68 -10.05 28.09
CA LYS A 145 -30.06 -8.61 28.16
C LYS A 145 -28.91 -7.67 27.76
N ARG A 146 -27.68 -7.99 28.15
CA ARG A 146 -26.46 -7.21 27.84
C ARG A 146 -25.97 -7.38 26.40
N GLU A 147 -26.17 -8.57 25.83
CA GLU A 147 -25.83 -8.88 24.44
C GLU A 147 -26.82 -8.24 23.47
N LYS A 148 -28.10 -8.22 23.83
CA LYS A 148 -29.15 -7.57 23.04
C LYS A 148 -28.94 -6.07 22.92
N GLU A 149 -28.56 -5.39 24.01
CA GLU A 149 -28.21 -3.96 23.97
C GLU A 149 -27.10 -3.67 22.94
N LEU A 150 -26.00 -4.42 22.98
CA LEU A 150 -24.89 -4.21 22.04
C LEU A 150 -25.28 -4.58 20.61
N TYR A 151 -26.09 -5.62 20.42
CA TYR A 151 -26.61 -6.01 19.11
C TYR A 151 -27.53 -4.93 18.52
N ASP A 152 -28.46 -4.39 19.32
CA ASP A 152 -29.37 -3.33 18.89
C ASP A 152 -28.63 -2.02 18.57
N ASP A 153 -27.58 -1.69 19.35
CA ASP A 153 -26.73 -0.52 19.08
C ASP A 153 -25.96 -0.66 17.77
N VAL A 154 -25.42 -1.85 17.47
CA VAL A 154 -24.75 -2.13 16.19
C VAL A 154 -25.77 -2.16 15.03
N LEU A 155 -26.99 -2.66 15.26
CA LEU A 155 -28.05 -2.74 14.24
C LEU A 155 -28.59 -1.37 13.83
N LYS A 156 -28.62 -0.39 14.75
CA LYS A 156 -29.05 0.98 14.48
C LYS A 156 -28.09 1.71 13.52
N GLU A 157 -26.80 1.39 13.56
CA GLU A 157 -25.82 1.97 12.65
C GLU A 157 -25.71 1.16 11.36
N LYS A 158 -26.30 1.67 10.27
CA LYS A 158 -26.29 1.02 8.94
C LYS A 158 -24.89 0.60 8.44
N ASN A 159 -23.85 1.31 8.87
CA ASN A 159 -22.47 1.07 8.44
C ASN A 159 -21.66 0.21 9.43
N GLY A 160 -22.25 -0.20 10.55
CA GLY A 160 -21.58 -0.92 11.64
C GLY A 160 -20.73 -0.02 12.53
N LEU A 161 -20.38 -0.51 13.72
CA LEU A 161 -19.57 0.21 14.70
C LEU A 161 -18.09 -0.14 14.56
N ARG A 162 -17.19 0.85 14.73
CA ARG A 162 -15.75 0.56 14.80
C ARG A 162 -15.46 -0.32 16.02
N LYS A 163 -14.69 -1.40 15.81
CA LYS A 163 -14.28 -2.31 16.90
C LYS A 163 -13.58 -1.57 18.05
N SER A 164 -12.83 -0.51 17.73
CA SER A 164 -12.14 0.33 18.72
C SER A 164 -13.09 1.15 19.60
N SER A 165 -14.29 1.46 19.12
CA SER A 165 -15.28 2.26 19.85
C SER A 165 -16.11 1.43 20.84
N ILE A 166 -16.05 0.09 20.74
CA ILE A 166 -16.84 -0.81 21.58
C ILE A 166 -16.08 -1.09 22.89
N THR A 167 -16.55 -0.49 23.99
CA THR A 167 -15.94 -0.67 25.33
C THR A 167 -16.24 -2.05 25.92
N LYS A 168 -17.39 -2.67 25.57
CA LYS A 168 -17.86 -3.96 26.11
C LYS A 168 -17.17 -5.17 25.44
N LYS A 169 -15.86 -5.34 25.66
CA LYS A 169 -15.02 -6.35 25.00
C LYS A 169 -15.49 -7.81 25.15
N LYS A 170 -15.95 -8.20 26.34
CA LYS A 170 -16.42 -9.58 26.63
C LYS A 170 -17.72 -9.91 25.88
N THR A 171 -18.67 -8.98 25.90
CA THR A 171 -19.94 -9.11 25.17
C THR A 171 -19.73 -9.14 23.66
N LEU A 172 -18.75 -8.37 23.16
CA LEU A 172 -18.35 -8.40 21.76
C LEU A 172 -17.81 -9.78 21.35
N SER A 173 -16.90 -10.38 22.13
CA SER A 173 -16.38 -11.72 21.82
C SER A 173 -17.47 -12.80 21.84
N ASP A 174 -18.40 -12.72 22.80
CA ASP A 174 -19.50 -13.69 22.91
C ASP A 174 -20.45 -13.60 21.71
N LEU A 175 -20.78 -12.38 21.26
CA LEU A 175 -21.62 -12.15 20.09
C LEU A 175 -20.94 -12.52 18.76
N LEU A 176 -19.63 -12.34 18.65
CA LEU A 176 -18.84 -12.80 17.50
C LEU A 176 -18.82 -14.33 17.44
N ASN A 177 -18.59 -15.00 18.57
CA ASN A 177 -18.60 -16.47 18.65
C ASN A 177 -19.97 -17.07 18.32
N LYS A 178 -21.05 -16.36 18.67
CA LYS A 178 -22.43 -16.75 18.32
C LYS A 178 -22.79 -16.49 16.86
N GLY A 179 -21.97 -15.75 16.10
CA GLY A 179 -22.28 -15.37 14.72
C GLY A 179 -23.35 -14.28 14.59
N ALA A 180 -23.71 -13.62 15.70
CA ALA A 180 -24.63 -12.49 15.74
C ALA A 180 -24.00 -11.20 15.20
N LEU A 181 -22.67 -11.08 15.34
CA LEU A 181 -21.88 -9.98 14.80
C LEU A 181 -20.83 -10.53 13.82
N LYS A 182 -20.50 -9.75 12.79
CA LYS A 182 -19.42 -10.04 11.84
C LYS A 182 -18.43 -8.88 11.81
N ILE A 183 -17.14 -9.20 11.71
CA ILE A 183 -16.09 -8.21 11.52
C ILE A 183 -15.89 -8.03 10.03
N GLU A 184 -16.05 -6.80 9.55
CA GLU A 184 -15.62 -6.39 8.22
C GLU A 184 -14.39 -5.50 8.34
N GLU A 185 -13.33 -5.92 7.67
CA GLU A 185 -12.11 -5.16 7.55
C GLU A 185 -12.23 -4.22 6.35
N VAL A 186 -12.29 -2.92 6.63
CA VAL A 186 -12.26 -1.90 5.59
C VAL A 186 -10.84 -1.33 5.56
N SER A 187 -10.15 -1.51 4.44
CA SER A 187 -8.92 -0.78 4.16
C SER A 187 -9.24 0.70 4.28
N ALA A 188 -8.56 1.43 5.17
CA ALA A 188 -8.71 2.88 5.24
C ALA A 188 -8.15 3.51 3.95
N SER A 189 -8.96 3.54 2.89
CA SER A 189 -8.82 4.50 1.80
C SER A 189 -8.94 5.87 2.47
N SER A 190 -7.81 6.56 2.56
CA SER A 190 -7.78 7.92 3.10
C SER A 190 -8.14 8.91 2.01
#